data_AF-A0A3N2QYJ3-F1
#
_entry.id   AF-A0A3N2QYJ3-F1
#
_cell.length_a   1.000
_cell.length_b   1.000
_cell.length_c   1.000
_cell.angle_alpha   90.00
_cell.angle_beta   90.00
_cell.angle_gamma   90.00
#
_symmetry.space_group_name_H-M   'P 1'
#
loop_
_entity.id
_entity.type
_entity.pdbx_description
1 polymer ?
#
loop_
_entity_poly.entity_id
_entity_poly.type
_entity_poly.pdbx_seq_one_letter_code
_entity_poly.pdbx_strand_id
1 'polypeptide(L)'
;MVYIIPVIGFLIGLGPGFLMARKGQAWAAAVLILVGIAAGVWMVLEGRAQTNGWDGIGYGIVAFLMIAPAVAGVTAGAIWGLVARSRSGQRAPHDRDTP
;
A
#
# COMPACT_ATOMS: atom_id res chain seq x y z
N MET A 1 13.73 15.73 -7.77
CA MET A 1 13.13 14.78 -8.74
C MET A 1 13.02 13.36 -8.16
N VAL A 2 14.11 12.77 -7.66
CA VAL A 2 14.15 11.38 -7.14
C VAL A 2 13.12 11.09 -6.03
N TYR A 3 12.82 12.05 -5.15
CA TYR A 3 11.84 11.87 -4.06
C TYR A 3 10.37 11.95 -4.49
N ILE A 4 10.10 12.48 -5.68
CA ILE A 4 8.71 12.69 -6.14
C ILE A 4 8.02 11.35 -6.39
N ILE A 5 8.74 10.40 -6.98
CA ILE A 5 8.20 9.07 -7.32
C ILE A 5 7.76 8.30 -6.06
N PRO A 6 8.60 8.17 -5.01
CA PRO A 6 8.18 7.55 -3.74
C PRO A 6 7.01 8.27 -3.07
N VAL A 7 7.00 9.61 -3.09
CA VAL A 7 5.91 10.40 -2.48
C VAL A 7 4.59 10.15 -3.22
N ILE A 8 4.60 10.16 -4.55
CA ILE A 8 3.41 9.85 -5.35
C ILE A 8 2.94 8.42 -5.07
N GLY A 9 3.85 7.44 -5.06
CA GLY A 9 3.53 6.05 -4.73
C GLY A 9 2.85 5.94 -3.36
N PHE A 10 3.41 6.61 -2.34
CA PHE A 10 2.85 6.66 -1.00
C PHE A 10 1.44 7.28 -0.98
N LEU A 11 1.24 8.43 -1.63
CA LEU A 11 -0.07 9.11 -1.67
C LEU A 11 -1.12 8.27 -2.41
N ILE A 12 -0.74 7.62 -3.52
CA ILE A 12 -1.60 6.69 -4.26
C ILE A 12 -2.01 5.51 -3.38
N GLY A 13 -1.13 5.00 -2.52
CA GLY A 13 -1.46 3.94 -1.57
C GLY A 13 -2.34 4.41 -0.40
N LEU A 14 -2.08 5.61 0.11
CA LEU A 14 -2.72 6.18 1.31
C LEU A 14 -4.24 6.27 1.17
N GLY A 15 -4.72 6.83 0.05
CA GLY A 15 -6.16 7.04 -0.17
C GLY A 15 -6.97 5.73 -0.14
N PRO A 16 -6.66 4.73 -0.99
CA PRO A 16 -7.30 3.43 -0.99
C PRO A 16 -7.25 2.73 0.38
N GLY A 17 -6.08 2.73 1.04
CA GLY A 17 -5.93 2.15 2.37
C GLY A 17 -6.89 2.76 3.38
N PHE A 18 -6.94 4.10 3.43
CA PHE A 18 -7.85 4.85 4.30
C PHE A 18 -9.31 4.54 4.01
N LEU A 19 -9.72 4.61 2.75
CA LEU A 19 -11.12 4.40 2.35
C LEU A 19 -11.59 2.97 2.62
N MET A 20 -10.77 1.96 2.32
CA MET A 20 -11.11 0.56 2.57
C MET A 20 -11.28 0.28 4.07
N ALA A 21 -10.32 0.71 4.89
CA ALA A 21 -10.39 0.52 6.34
C ALA A 21 -11.55 1.28 6.97
N ARG A 22 -11.79 2.53 6.54
CA ARG A 22 -12.90 3.35 7.04
C ARG A 22 -14.25 2.75 6.69
N LYS A 23 -14.39 2.09 5.55
CA LYS A 23 -15.61 1.37 5.15
C LYS A 23 -15.77 -0.01 5.81
N GLY A 24 -14.86 -0.40 6.72
CA GLY A 24 -14.87 -1.72 7.36
C GLY A 24 -14.36 -2.85 6.47
N GLN A 25 -13.77 -2.54 5.31
CA GLN A 25 -13.13 -3.48 4.40
C GLN A 25 -11.62 -3.58 4.67
N ALA A 26 -11.20 -3.61 5.93
CA ALA A 26 -9.78 -3.69 6.30
C ALA A 26 -9.10 -4.96 5.75
N TRP A 27 -9.86 -6.04 5.54
CA TRP A 27 -9.37 -7.25 4.89
C TRP A 27 -8.93 -6.99 3.44
N ALA A 28 -9.63 -6.13 2.70
CA ALA A 28 -9.26 -5.79 1.32
C ALA A 28 -7.95 -4.98 1.28
N ALA A 29 -7.76 -4.08 2.25
CA ALA A 29 -6.49 -3.38 2.43
C ALA A 29 -5.35 -4.36 2.77
N ALA A 30 -5.59 -5.35 3.63
CA ALA A 30 -4.62 -6.38 3.96
C ALA A 30 -4.24 -7.23 2.74
N VAL A 31 -5.22 -7.64 1.91
CA VAL A 31 -4.96 -8.36 0.65
C VAL A 31 -4.10 -7.50 -0.29
N LEU A 32 -4.42 -6.21 -0.44
CA LEU A 32 -3.66 -5.31 -1.29
C LEU A 32 -2.20 -5.15 -0.83
N ILE A 33 -1.98 -5.06 0.49
CA ILE A 33 -0.65 -5.02 1.11
C ILE A 33 0.11 -6.31 0.79
N LEU A 34 -0.50 -7.48 0.98
CA LEU A 34 0.12 -8.77 0.71
C LEU A 34 0.48 -8.94 -0.77
N VAL A 35 -0.41 -8.55 -1.68
CA VAL A 35 -0.14 -8.56 -3.13
C VAL A 35 1.01 -7.62 -3.47
N GLY A 36 1.05 -6.42 -2.88
CA GLY A 36 2.16 -5.48 -3.08
C GLY A 36 3.49 -6.01 -2.57
N ILE A 37 3.52 -6.64 -1.40
CA ILE A 37 4.72 -7.30 -0.86
C ILE A 37 5.16 -8.44 -1.77
N ALA A 38 4.24 -9.31 -2.19
CA ALA A 38 4.55 -10.41 -3.09
C ALA A 38 5.11 -9.92 -4.43
N ALA A 39 4.51 -8.87 -5.01
CA ALA A 39 5.01 -8.24 -6.22
C ALA A 39 6.41 -7.62 -6.03
N GLY A 40 6.65 -6.95 -4.90
CA GLY A 40 7.97 -6.38 -4.57
C GLY A 40 9.04 -7.46 -4.40
N VAL A 41 8.74 -8.53 -3.67
CA VAL A 41 9.65 -9.68 -3.49
C VAL A 41 9.93 -10.35 -4.83
N TRP A 42 8.90 -10.59 -5.64
CA TRP A 42 9.06 -11.16 -6.99
C TRP A 42 9.99 -10.31 -7.85
N MET A 43 9.79 -8.99 -7.89
CA MET A 43 10.65 -8.06 -8.64
C MET A 43 12.10 -8.14 -8.17
N VAL A 44 12.36 -8.22 -6.86
CA VAL A 44 13.72 -8.35 -6.34
C VAL A 44 14.35 -9.70 -6.71
N LEU A 45 13.59 -10.79 -6.68
CA LEU A 45 14.08 -12.11 -7.09
C LEU A 45 14.40 -12.15 -8.58
N GLU A 46 13.50 -11.63 -9.42
CA GLU A 46 13.68 -11.54 -10.86
C GLU A 46 14.89 -10.66 -11.21
N GLY A 47 15.00 -9.49 -10.56
CA GLY A 47 16.13 -8.60 -10.75
C GLY A 47 17.47 -9.21 -10.33
N ARG A 48 17.48 -10.14 -9.36
CA ARG A 48 18.68 -10.90 -8.96
C ARG A 48 19.00 -12.05 -9.91
N ALA A 49 17.99 -12.66 -10.54
CA ALA A 49 18.17 -13.72 -11.53
C ALA A 49 18.83 -13.19 -12.82
N GLN A 50 18.65 -11.89 -13.10
CA GLN A 50 19.31 -11.19 -14.19
C GLN A 50 20.80 -10.98 -13.89
N THR A 51 21.65 -11.88 -14.40
CA THR A 51 23.08 -11.96 -14.07
C THR A 51 23.96 -10.95 -14.83
N ASN A 52 23.51 -10.36 -15.95
CA ASN A 52 24.35 -9.52 -16.81
C ASN A 52 23.56 -8.41 -17.55
N GLY A 53 22.74 -7.62 -16.86
CA GLY A 53 21.97 -6.55 -17.50
C GLY A 53 21.64 -5.37 -16.61
N TRP A 54 21.53 -4.20 -17.23
CA TRP A 54 20.97 -2.98 -16.61
C TRP A 54 19.51 -3.18 -16.15
N ASP A 55 18.84 -4.21 -16.66
CA ASP A 55 17.46 -4.57 -16.33
C ASP A 55 17.27 -4.92 -14.84
N GLY A 56 18.25 -5.60 -14.22
CA GLY A 56 18.19 -5.93 -12.78
C GLY A 56 18.08 -4.69 -11.88
N ILE A 57 18.69 -3.57 -12.29
CA ILE A 57 18.57 -2.29 -11.60
C ILE A 57 17.15 -1.73 -11.75
N GLY A 58 16.54 -1.87 -12.93
CA GLY A 58 15.16 -1.47 -13.19
C GLY A 58 14.15 -2.13 -12.25
N TYR A 59 14.29 -3.45 -12.04
CA TYR A 59 13.47 -4.19 -11.08
C TYR A 59 13.62 -3.67 -9.64
N GLY A 60 14.86 -3.36 -9.22
CA GLY A 60 15.12 -2.76 -7.91
C GLY A 60 14.49 -1.37 -7.76
N ILE A 61 14.61 -0.52 -8.78
CA ILE A 61 13.98 0.81 -8.81
C ILE A 61 12.47 0.70 -8.64
N VAL A 62 11.80 -0.18 -9.40
CA VAL A 62 10.35 -0.38 -9.28
C VAL A 62 9.97 -0.91 -7.90
N ALA A 63 10.69 -1.91 -7.38
CA ALA A 63 10.42 -2.49 -6.07
C ALA A 63 10.55 -1.46 -4.93
N PHE A 64 11.63 -0.68 -4.90
CA PHE A 64 11.93 0.21 -3.77
C PHE A 64 11.41 1.63 -3.90
N LEU A 65 11.26 2.16 -5.12
CA LEU A 65 10.80 3.54 -5.34
C LEU A 65 9.31 3.63 -5.70
N MET A 66 8.66 2.53 -6.09
CA MET A 66 7.24 2.53 -6.43
C MET A 66 6.44 1.60 -5.50
N ILE A 67 6.79 0.32 -5.46
CA ILE A 67 6.00 -0.69 -4.71
C ILE A 67 6.12 -0.47 -3.21
N ALA A 68 7.34 -0.38 -2.65
CA ALA A 68 7.52 -0.23 -1.21
C ALA A 68 6.84 1.04 -0.64
N PRO A 69 6.96 2.24 -1.26
CA PRO A 69 6.24 3.42 -0.82
C PRO A 69 4.73 3.28 -0.95
N ALA A 70 4.22 2.65 -2.01
CA ALA A 70 2.79 2.40 -2.17
C ALA A 70 2.25 1.46 -1.08
N VAL A 71 2.96 0.37 -0.76
CA VAL A 71 2.59 -0.54 0.33
C VAL A 71 2.60 0.19 1.68
N ALA A 72 3.62 1.01 1.94
CA ALA A 72 3.68 1.86 3.13
C ALA A 72 2.50 2.84 3.19
N GLY A 73 2.14 3.43 2.06
CA GLY A 73 0.97 4.29 1.91
C GLY A 73 -0.32 3.57 2.25
N VAL A 74 -0.59 2.41 1.65
CA VAL A 74 -1.79 1.60 1.94
C VAL A 74 -1.85 1.24 3.43
N THR A 75 -0.71 0.87 4.02
CA THR A 75 -0.64 0.51 5.43
C THR A 75 -0.96 1.70 6.34
N ALA A 76 -0.31 2.85 6.11
CA ALA A 76 -0.56 4.07 6.86
C ALA A 76 -2.01 4.55 6.70
N GLY A 77 -2.53 4.49 5.48
CA GLY A 77 -3.91 4.81 5.16
C GLY A 77 -4.87 3.91 5.90
N ALA A 78 -4.65 2.59 5.87
CA ALA A 78 -5.50 1.62 6.54
C ALA A 78 -5.52 1.82 8.07
N ILE A 79 -4.35 2.04 8.68
CA ILE A 79 -4.26 2.36 10.12
C ILE A 79 -5.06 3.63 10.42
N TRP A 80 -4.88 4.69 9.63
CA TRP A 80 -5.62 5.93 9.82
C TRP A 80 -7.13 5.72 9.64
N GLY A 81 -7.56 4.97 8.62
CA GLY A 81 -8.97 4.65 8.40
C GLY A 81 -9.60 3.89 9.57
N LEU A 82 -8.87 2.94 10.15
CA LEU A 82 -9.29 2.21 11.36
C LEU A 82 -9.40 3.13 12.58
N VAL A 83 -8.40 3.99 12.81
CA VAL A 83 -8.42 4.95 13.92
C VAL A 83 -9.55 5.96 13.76
N ALA A 84 -9.80 6.43 12.54
CA ALA A 84 -10.87 7.37 12.26
C ALA A 84 -12.24 6.72 12.47
N ARG A 85 -12.40 5.45 12.09
CA ARG A 85 -13.61 4.66 12.28
C ARG A 85 -13.88 4.34 13.76
N SER A 86 -12.84 4.01 14.53
CA SER A 86 -12.99 3.73 15.97
C SER A 86 -13.38 5.00 16.75
N ARG A 87 -12.84 6.16 16.37
CA ARG A 87 -13.22 7.46 16.94
C ARG A 87 -14.65 7.88 16.62
N SER A 88 -15.22 7.43 15.50
CA SER A 88 -16.63 7.68 15.16
C SER A 88 -17.60 6.65 15.79
N GLY A 89 -17.12 5.76 16.66
CA GLY A 89 -17.98 4.80 17.37
C GLY A 89 -18.52 3.64 16.52
N GLN A 90 -18.14 3.55 15.25
CA GLN A 90 -18.62 2.52 14.33
C GLN A 90 -17.92 1.18 14.62
N ARG A 91 -18.65 0.19 15.12
CA ARG A 91 -18.11 -1.14 15.45
C ARG A 91 -18.32 -2.13 14.29
N ALA A 92 -19.48 -2.08 13.64
CA ALA A 92 -19.81 -2.92 12.51
C ALA A 92 -19.75 -2.16 11.17
N PRO A 93 -19.52 -2.82 10.02
CA PRO A 93 -19.47 -2.15 8.71
C PRO A 93 -20.81 -1.51 8.30
N HIS A 94 -21.91 -1.92 8.96
CA HIS A 94 -23.25 -1.40 8.74
C HIS A 94 -23.67 -0.30 9.73
N ASP A 95 -22.82 0.01 10.73
CA ASP A 95 -23.01 1.19 11.58
C ASP A 95 -22.68 2.42 10.72
N ARG A 96 -23.64 2.84 9.89
CA ARG A 96 -23.61 4.18 9.29
C ARG A 96 -23.98 5.17 10.37
N ASP A 97 -23.41 6.36 10.28
CA ASP A 97 -23.72 7.49 11.15
C ASP A 97 -25.25 7.62 11.26
N THR A 98 -25.82 7.07 12.33
CA THR A 98 -27.22 7.31 12.67
C THR A 98 -27.25 8.75 13.17
N PRO A 99 -28.03 9.64 12.53
CA PRO A 99 -28.24 10.98 13.06
C PRO A 99 -28.83 10.93 14.47
#